data_AF-A0A1S2W9P5-F1
#
_entry.id   AF-A0A1S2W9P5-F1
#
_cell.length_a   1.000
_cell.length_b   1.000
_cell.length_c   1.000
_cell.angle_alpha   90.00
_cell.angle_beta   90.00
_cell.angle_gamma   90.00
#
_symmetry.space_group_name_H-M   'P 1'
#
loop_
_entity.id
_entity.type
_entity.pdbx_description
1 polymer ?
#
loop_
_entity_poly.entity_id
_entity_poly.type
_entity_poly.pdbx_seq_one_letter_code
_entity_poly.pdbx_strand_id
1 'polypeptide(L)'
;MIQQFINEQQSLSAIGGFVAKYAYPILAHVNPSRLQEKDLVILIQADQSIVVSLANHQDQTIWTTVSREQIHQSKSLLAPKTCYFKIPHGEYVGTYLISPDLIVNEQFKNEMDYMKFITV
;
A
#
# COMPACT_ATOMS: atom_id res chain seq x y z
N MET A 1 -5.33 1.04 15.16
CA MET A 1 -5.26 1.56 13.78
C MET A 1 -5.56 0.47 12.76
N ILE A 2 -4.86 -0.68 12.75
CA ILE A 2 -5.32 -1.88 12.00
C ILE A 2 -6.74 -2.30 12.40
N GLN A 3 -7.15 -2.16 13.67
CA GLN A 3 -8.54 -2.49 14.05
C GLN A 3 -9.59 -1.58 13.38
N GLN A 4 -9.24 -0.30 13.13
CA GLN A 4 -10.10 0.66 12.42
C GLN A 4 -10.10 0.35 10.92
N PHE A 5 -8.92 0.04 10.38
CA PHE A 5 -8.70 -0.50 9.03
C PHE A 5 -9.51 -1.77 8.75
N ILE A 6 -9.54 -2.72 9.69
CA ILE A 6 -10.34 -3.97 9.62
C ILE A 6 -11.84 -3.68 9.75
N ASN A 7 -12.23 -2.69 10.54
CA ASN A 7 -13.63 -2.30 10.67
C ASN A 7 -14.16 -1.61 9.39
N GLU A 8 -13.34 -0.80 8.72
CA GLU A 8 -13.68 -0.21 7.41
C GLU A 8 -13.66 -1.25 6.28
N GLN A 9 -12.81 -2.27 6.38
CA GLN A 9 -12.80 -3.42 5.45
C GLN A 9 -14.15 -4.14 5.38
N GLN A 10 -14.90 -4.21 6.48
CA GLN A 10 -16.23 -4.83 6.49
C GLN A 10 -17.24 -4.09 5.59
N SER A 11 -17.00 -2.82 5.26
CA SER A 11 -17.87 -2.04 4.37
C SER A 11 -17.52 -2.17 2.88
N LEU A 12 -16.34 -2.69 2.51
CA LEU A 12 -15.80 -2.59 1.14
C LEU A 12 -15.55 -3.93 0.43
N SER A 13 -15.95 -5.07 1.00
CA SER A 13 -15.72 -6.40 0.43
C SER A 13 -14.25 -6.64 0.04
N ALA A 14 -13.31 -6.14 0.86
CA ALA A 14 -11.89 -6.27 0.60
C ALA A 14 -11.41 -7.71 0.86
N ILE A 15 -10.59 -8.22 -0.04
CA ILE A 15 -9.93 -9.54 0.05
C ILE A 15 -8.45 -9.42 0.42
N GLY A 16 -7.96 -8.21 0.66
CA GLY A 16 -6.59 -7.96 1.04
C GLY A 16 -6.35 -6.47 1.27
N GLY A 17 -5.24 -6.14 1.91
CA GLY A 17 -4.84 -4.77 2.13
C GLY A 17 -3.59 -4.64 2.97
N PHE A 18 -2.97 -3.48 2.87
CA PHE A 18 -1.77 -3.13 3.62
C PHE A 18 -1.60 -1.62 3.74
N VAL A 19 -0.78 -1.20 4.69
CA VAL A 19 -0.26 0.17 4.74
C VAL A 19 1.00 0.27 3.88
N ALA A 20 1.07 1.25 2.99
CA ALA A 20 2.24 1.56 2.19
C ALA A 20 2.96 2.80 2.76
N LYS A 21 4.19 2.62 3.24
CA LYS A 21 4.98 3.71 3.83
C LYS A 21 5.65 4.52 2.74
N TYR A 22 5.46 5.84 2.75
CA TYR A 22 6.17 6.72 1.83
C TYR A 22 7.69 6.62 2.10
N ALA A 23 8.46 6.33 1.05
CA ALA A 23 9.87 6.04 1.17
C ALA A 23 10.67 6.64 0.01
N TYR A 24 11.75 7.34 0.34
CA TYR A 24 12.77 7.69 -0.66
C TYR A 24 13.67 6.47 -0.90
N PRO A 25 13.69 5.88 -2.12
CA PRO A 25 14.41 4.63 -2.38
C PRO A 25 15.93 4.74 -2.21
N ILE A 26 16.47 5.96 -2.15
CA ILE A 26 17.89 6.25 -1.92
C ILE A 26 18.25 6.27 -0.42
N LEU A 27 17.30 6.60 0.47
CA LEU A 27 17.62 6.88 1.87
C LEU A 27 17.36 5.74 2.85
N ALA A 28 16.66 4.66 2.46
CA ALA A 28 16.44 3.39 3.22
C ALA A 28 16.04 3.50 4.71
N HIS A 29 15.89 4.69 5.28
CA HIS A 29 15.43 4.97 6.62
C HIS A 29 13.97 5.37 6.55
N VAL A 30 13.12 4.36 6.43
CA VAL A 30 11.73 4.50 6.86
C VAL A 30 11.81 4.57 8.38
N ASN A 31 11.44 5.70 8.99
CA ASN A 31 11.24 5.75 10.44
C ASN A 31 9.86 5.11 10.71
N PRO A 32 9.79 3.86 11.17
CA PRO A 32 8.52 3.13 11.25
C PRO A 32 7.61 3.66 12.36
N SER A 33 8.14 4.51 13.24
CA SER A 33 7.49 5.02 14.44
C SER A 33 6.45 6.12 14.18
N ARG A 34 6.36 6.66 12.95
CA ARG A 34 5.38 7.69 12.59
C ARG A 34 4.85 7.45 11.19
N LEU A 35 3.52 7.37 11.07
CA LEU A 35 2.87 7.49 9.76
C LEU A 35 3.20 8.85 9.18
N GLN A 36 3.85 8.87 8.02
CA GLN A 36 4.08 10.13 7.32
C GLN A 36 2.77 10.60 6.70
N GLU A 37 2.62 11.91 6.49
CA GLU A 37 1.42 12.49 5.84
C GLU A 37 1.07 11.83 4.50
N LYS A 38 2.06 11.21 3.84
CA LYS A 38 1.94 10.58 2.53
C LYS A 38 1.77 9.06 2.58
N ASP A 39 1.76 8.44 3.75
CA ASP A 39 1.53 7.00 3.84
C ASP A 39 0.16 6.67 3.28
N LEU A 40 0.06 5.54 2.57
CA LEU A 40 -1.18 5.10 1.94
C LEU A 40 -1.76 3.90 2.67
N VAL A 41 -3.07 3.83 2.69
CA VAL A 41 -3.80 2.59 2.85
C VAL A 41 -4.12 2.07 1.46
N ILE A 42 -3.80 0.80 1.20
CA ILE A 42 -4.11 0.12 -0.06
C ILE A 42 -5.00 -1.07 0.24
N LEU A 43 -6.15 -1.16 -0.43
CA LEU A 43 -7.05 -2.31 -0.36
C LEU A 43 -7.21 -2.96 -1.73
N ILE A 44 -7.38 -4.27 -1.72
CA ILE A 44 -7.73 -5.07 -2.88
C ILE A 44 -9.17 -5.55 -2.66
N GLN A 45 -10.07 -5.15 -3.55
CA GLN A 45 -11.48 -5.52 -3.49
C GLN A 45 -11.69 -6.93 -4.07
N ALA A 46 -12.83 -7.55 -3.77
CA ALA A 46 -13.17 -8.89 -4.27
C ALA A 46 -13.19 -8.99 -5.81
N ASP A 47 -13.47 -7.89 -6.51
CA ASP A 47 -13.38 -7.78 -7.97
C ASP A 47 -11.96 -7.54 -8.50
N GLN A 48 -10.96 -7.62 -7.62
CA GLN A 48 -9.53 -7.38 -7.88
C GLN A 48 -9.14 -5.93 -8.18
N SER A 49 -10.07 -4.98 -8.06
CA SER A 49 -9.73 -3.56 -8.14
C SER A 49 -8.91 -3.12 -6.92
N ILE A 50 -8.06 -2.10 -7.13
CA ILE A 50 -7.20 -1.53 -6.10
C ILE A 50 -7.75 -0.16 -5.75
N VAL A 51 -8.04 0.04 -4.47
CA VAL A 51 -8.43 1.34 -3.93
C VAL A 51 -7.41 1.82 -2.92
N VAL A 52 -7.16 3.12 -2.93
CA VAL A 52 -6.17 3.77 -2.07
C VAL A 52 -6.74 4.98 -1.36
N SER A 53 -6.20 5.28 -0.19
CA SER A 53 -6.47 6.50 0.57
C SER A 53 -5.24 6.90 1.40
N LEU A 54 -5.17 8.15 1.86
CA LEU A 54 -4.10 8.62 2.75
C LEU A 54 -4.33 8.11 4.17
N ALA A 55 -3.32 7.47 4.75
CA ALA A 55 -3.43 6.80 6.04
C ALA A 55 -3.67 7.75 7.23
N ASN A 56 -3.23 9.01 7.13
CA ASN A 56 -3.41 10.04 8.15
C ASN A 56 -4.64 10.94 7.93
N HIS A 57 -5.46 10.68 6.91
CA HIS A 57 -6.70 11.45 6.73
C HIS A 57 -7.74 11.01 7.78
N GLN A 58 -8.23 11.96 8.57
CA GLN A 58 -9.23 11.71 9.62
C GLN A 58 -10.58 11.24 9.04
N ASP A 59 -10.84 11.57 7.78
CA ASP A 59 -11.90 11.00 6.96
C ASP A 59 -11.29 9.99 5.97
N GLN A 60 -11.15 8.73 6.39
CA GLN A 60 -10.76 7.60 5.54
C GLN A 60 -11.87 7.18 4.56
N THR A 61 -12.87 8.05 4.33
CA THR A 61 -14.03 7.82 3.47
C THR A 61 -13.73 8.11 2.00
N ILE A 62 -12.64 8.83 1.68
CA ILE A 62 -12.25 9.10 0.29
C ILE A 62 -11.33 8.00 -0.19
N TRP A 63 -11.92 7.03 -0.89
CA TRP A 63 -11.22 5.97 -1.59
C TRP A 63 -11.12 6.31 -3.07
N THR A 64 -9.93 6.21 -3.62
CA THR A 64 -9.71 6.39 -5.07
C THR A 64 -9.26 5.08 -5.67
N THR A 65 -9.89 4.67 -6.76
CA THR A 65 -9.43 3.52 -7.54
C THR A 65 -8.15 3.88 -8.29
N VAL A 66 -7.12 3.04 -8.16
CA VAL A 66 -5.85 3.17 -8.90
C VAL A 66 -5.67 1.96 -9.80
N SER A 67 -5.37 2.23 -11.06
CA SER A 67 -5.10 1.18 -12.05
C SER A 67 -3.73 0.54 -11.80
N ARG A 68 -3.62 -0.77 -12.00
CA ARG A 68 -2.34 -1.50 -11.85
C ARG A 68 -1.25 -0.96 -12.77
N GLU A 69 -1.63 -0.47 -13.95
CA GLU A 69 -0.74 0.12 -14.94
C GLU A 69 -0.06 1.40 -14.43
N GLN A 70 -0.62 2.03 -13.38
CA GLN A 70 -0.04 3.20 -12.71
C GLN A 70 0.91 2.80 -11.57
N ILE A 71 1.01 1.52 -11.23
CA ILE A 71 1.81 1.02 -10.12
C ILE A 71 2.96 0.19 -10.70
N HIS A 72 4.18 0.69 -10.52
CA HIS A 72 5.38 0.02 -11.02
C HIS A 72 6.21 -0.54 -9.86
N GLN A 73 6.71 -1.75 -10.01
CA GLN A 73 7.68 -2.28 -9.07
C GLN A 73 8.94 -1.42 -9.06
N SER A 74 9.43 -1.11 -7.87
CA SER A 74 10.70 -0.42 -7.66
C SER A 74 11.64 -1.31 -6.86
N LYS A 75 12.94 -1.18 -7.10
CA LYS A 75 13.97 -1.95 -6.38
C LYS A 75 14.97 -0.98 -5.77
N SER A 76 15.37 -1.24 -4.54
CA SER A 76 16.50 -0.55 -3.92
C SER A 76 17.78 -1.32 -4.18
N LEU A 77 18.85 -0.62 -4.57
CA LEU A 77 20.19 -1.20 -4.68
C LEU A 77 20.72 -1.65 -3.31
N LEU A 78 20.36 -0.93 -2.25
CA LEU A 78 20.82 -1.20 -0.88
C LEU A 78 19.98 -2.27 -0.19
N ALA A 79 18.71 -2.42 -0.58
CA ALA A 79 17.76 -3.37 0.01
C ALA A 79 16.95 -4.10 -1.09
N PRO A 80 17.57 -5.03 -1.84
CA PRO A 80 16.97 -5.63 -3.03
C PRO A 80 15.82 -6.60 -2.72
N LYS A 81 15.70 -7.05 -1.48
CA LYS A 81 14.60 -7.93 -1.01
C LYS A 81 13.38 -7.16 -0.54
N THR A 82 13.47 -5.85 -0.45
CA THR A 82 12.41 -5.01 0.08
C THR A 82 11.40 -4.67 -1.00
N CYS A 83 10.11 -4.77 -0.66
CA CYS A 83 9.00 -4.57 -1.58
C CYS A 83 8.67 -3.09 -1.76
N TYR A 84 9.36 -2.43 -2.69
CA TYR A 84 9.02 -1.07 -3.10
C TYR A 84 8.19 -1.03 -4.38
N PHE A 85 7.24 -0.10 -4.44
CA PHE A 85 6.55 0.25 -5.68
C PHE A 85 6.51 1.77 -5.85
N LYS A 86 6.21 2.22 -7.07
CA LYS A 86 6.14 3.63 -7.44
C LYS A 86 4.82 3.92 -8.14
N ILE A 87 4.20 5.02 -7.75
CA ILE A 87 3.10 5.67 -8.49
C ILE A 87 3.70 6.91 -9.15
N PRO A 88 3.78 7.00 -10.49
CA PRO A 88 4.53 8.04 -11.19
C PRO A 88 3.74 9.33 -11.40
N HIS A 89 2.41 9.27 -11.39
CA HIS A 89 1.52 10.38 -11.73
C HIS A 89 0.27 10.39 -10.84
N GLY A 90 -0.41 11.53 -10.77
CA GLY A 90 -1.63 11.70 -9.98
C GLY A 90 -1.38 12.15 -8.54
N GLU A 91 -2.44 12.13 -7.74
CA GLU A 91 -2.45 12.61 -6.35
C GLU A 91 -1.50 11.82 -5.44
N TYR A 92 -1.39 10.51 -5.67
CA TYR A 92 -0.59 9.58 -4.87
C TYR A 92 0.84 9.40 -5.42
N VAL A 93 1.39 10.40 -6.09
CA VAL A 93 2.74 10.31 -6.69
C VAL A 93 3.80 10.08 -5.61
N GLY A 94 4.58 9.00 -5.76
CA GLY A 94 5.54 8.62 -4.73
C GLY A 94 6.19 7.26 -4.94
N THR A 95 7.19 6.97 -4.12
CA THR A 95 7.72 5.62 -3.93
C THR A 95 7.32 5.16 -2.54
N TYR A 96 6.90 3.90 -2.46
CA TYR A 96 6.26 3.36 -1.28
C TYR A 96 6.83 1.98 -0.95
N LEU A 97 6.95 1.72 0.35
CA LEU A 97 7.29 0.42 0.91
C LEU A 97 6.02 -0.28 1.37
N ILE A 98 5.79 -1.52 0.92
CA ILE A 98 4.78 -2.38 1.54
C ILE A 98 5.19 -2.66 2.99
N SER A 99 4.38 -2.25 3.96
CA SER A 99 4.67 -2.47 5.38
C SER A 99 4.31 -3.89 5.85
N PRO A 100 4.83 -4.34 7.00
CA PRO A 100 4.41 -5.59 7.63
C PRO A 100 2.98 -5.56 8.20
N ASP A 101 2.35 -4.39 8.26
CA ASP A 101 0.96 -4.19 8.69
C ASP A 101 0.00 -4.64 7.57
N LEU A 102 0.02 -5.95 7.29
CA LEU A 102 -0.70 -6.62 6.21
C LEU A 102 -1.97 -7.32 6.72
N ILE A 103 -2.99 -7.40 5.87
CA ILE A 103 -4.05 -8.40 5.99
C ILE A 103 -3.59 -9.65 5.27
N VAL A 104 -3.46 -10.77 5.98
CA VAL A 104 -2.91 -12.00 5.42
C VAL A 104 -4.03 -13.00 5.14
N ASN A 105 -3.99 -13.66 3.98
CA ASN A 105 -4.86 -14.80 3.67
C ASN A 105 -4.16 -15.80 2.73
N GLU A 106 -4.91 -16.79 2.21
CA GLU A 106 -4.35 -17.80 1.31
C GLU A 106 -3.77 -17.22 0.01
N GLN A 107 -4.30 -16.11 -0.48
CA GLN A 107 -3.86 -15.45 -1.70
C GLN A 107 -2.69 -14.48 -1.45
N PHE A 108 -2.72 -13.72 -0.35
CA PHE A 108 -1.73 -12.72 0.00
C PHE A 108 -1.06 -13.08 1.32
N LYS A 109 0.00 -13.89 1.26
CA LYS A 109 0.64 -14.45 2.46
C LYS A 109 1.70 -13.53 3.06
N ASN A 110 2.24 -12.62 2.24
CA ASN A 110 3.35 -11.73 2.58
C ASN A 110 3.43 -10.55 1.58
N GLU A 111 4.36 -9.64 1.80
CA GLU A 111 4.59 -8.44 1.00
C GLU A 111 4.90 -8.75 -0.47
N MET A 112 5.58 -9.86 -0.77
CA MET A 112 5.91 -10.25 -2.14
C MET A 112 4.68 -10.67 -2.94
N ASP A 113 3.70 -11.32 -2.30
CA ASP A 113 2.46 -11.71 -2.95
C ASP A 113 1.62 -10.46 -3.28
N TYR A 114 1.58 -9.49 -2.37
CA TYR A 114 0.99 -8.16 -2.63
C TYR A 114 1.71 -7.43 -3.77
N MET A 115 3.04 -7.37 -3.74
CA MET A 115 3.84 -6.72 -4.78
C MET A 115 3.53 -7.28 -6.17
N LYS A 116 3.57 -8.61 -6.32
CA LYS A 116 3.27 -9.29 -7.59
C LYS A 116 1.86 -9.00 -8.09
N PHE A 117 0.91 -8.82 -7.19
CA PHE A 117 -0.47 -8.53 -7.54
C PHE A 117 -0.70 -7.08 -7.94
N ILE A 118 -0.12 -6.10 -7.26
CA ILE A 118 -0.45 -4.69 -7.52
C ILE A 118 0.32 -4.10 -8.70
N THR A 119 1.49 -4.65 -9.05
CA THR A 119 2.33 -4.13 -10.14
C THR A 119 2.08 -4.85 -11.46
N VAL A 120 2.43 -4.19 -12.56
CA VAL A 120 2.55 -4.78 -13.91
C VAL A 120 4.02 -4.99 -14.27
#